data_AF-A0AA86U808-F1
#
_entry.id   AF-A0AA86U808-F1
#
_cell.length_a   1.000
_cell.length_b   1.000
_cell.length_c   1.000
_cell.angle_alpha   90.00
_cell.angle_beta   90.00
_cell.angle_gamma   90.00
#
_symmetry.space_group_name_H-M   'P 1'
#
loop_
_entity.id
_entity.type
_entity.pdbx_description
1 polymer ?
#
loop_
_entity_poly.entity_id
_entity_poly.type
_entity_poly.pdbx_seq_one_letter_code
_entity_poly.pdbx_strand_id
1 'polypeptide(L)'
;MKLQPYLQQIRQALENSAISLQDRRYIFNHLWSRWADDIPRVRQGISTGDVISQKLFLACVDPILFELDEKGYRAVMYADDLTVLHKRGEYHQTVELLANMFQKIGLVINKDKCEGTDPSSGNTTGVIEFLGQNIGINSEPIAVQIQKQLQTRIKALQKYDIPKFYQYLIFKQCIIPSANYGPFLEASITETQLADAKDKYDYINIMLAEAMEEILESDLPTKDLLDVMLLSKDDRGLDLITPGAYFDLMIQNRDMAFQDPTKVNKETRDFFSKNRHEFINSKQYPTNVKSEVKLGHCLDNYYQITNKGFQYLVDMRFNKKQKYVSLDTKCDLCNCKTSTTSLIVKSFKEITSQHMITLLDSWPIK
;
A
#
# COMPACT_ATOMS: atom_id res chain seq x y z
N MET A 1 20.06 -26.00 29.64
CA MET A 1 18.77 -25.49 29.14
C MET A 1 18.72 -25.76 27.64
N LYS A 2 17.80 -26.60 27.14
CA LYS A 2 17.71 -26.88 25.69
C LYS A 2 17.16 -25.64 24.99
N LEU A 3 17.92 -25.04 24.08
CA LEU A 3 17.40 -24.03 23.17
C LEU A 3 16.24 -24.64 22.39
N GLN A 4 15.15 -23.89 22.26
CA GLN A 4 14.03 -24.31 21.42
C GLN A 4 14.51 -24.49 19.98
N PRO A 5 14.00 -25.47 19.23
CA PRO A 5 14.48 -25.79 17.88
C PRO A 5 14.58 -24.56 16.96
N TYR A 6 13.61 -23.65 17.03
CA TYR A 6 13.61 -22.44 16.21
C TYR A 6 14.74 -21.45 16.55
N LEU A 7 15.15 -21.33 17.82
CA LEU A 7 16.28 -20.47 18.23
C LEU A 7 17.62 -21.04 17.75
N GLN A 8 17.72 -22.38 17.63
CA GLN A 8 18.89 -23.02 17.03
C GLN A 8 18.97 -22.70 15.54
N GLN A 9 17.83 -22.67 14.83
CA GLN A 9 17.80 -22.31 13.42
C GLN A 9 18.13 -20.84 13.18
N ILE A 10 17.59 -19.93 14.00
CA ILE A 10 17.98 -18.51 13.97
C ILE A 10 19.49 -18.36 14.24
N ARG A 11 20.04 -19.16 15.16
CA ARG A 11 21.48 -19.14 15.46
C ARG A 11 22.31 -19.57 14.27
N GLN A 12 21.95 -20.68 13.64
CA GLN A 12 22.65 -21.19 12.48
C GLN A 12 22.56 -20.20 11.30
N ALA A 13 21.38 -19.62 11.05
CA ALA A 13 21.18 -18.62 10.01
C ALA A 13 22.04 -17.38 10.26
N LEU A 14 22.10 -16.89 11.50
CA LEU A 14 22.94 -15.76 11.87
C LEU A 14 24.44 -16.09 11.79
N GLU A 15 24.86 -17.31 12.17
CA GLU A 15 26.25 -17.76 12.05
C GLU A 15 26.71 -17.87 10.59
N ASN A 16 25.80 -18.25 9.70
CA ASN A 16 26.05 -18.33 8.25
C ASN A 16 25.97 -16.97 7.55
N SER A 17 25.36 -15.97 8.19
CA SER A 17 25.30 -14.61 7.68
C SER A 17 26.60 -13.84 7.94
N ALA A 18 26.96 -12.88 7.08
CA ALA A 18 28.14 -12.01 7.24
C ALA A 18 27.99 -10.96 8.38
N ILE A 19 27.32 -11.33 9.48
CA ILE A 19 27.03 -10.48 10.63
C ILE A 19 28.13 -10.67 11.69
N SER A 20 28.56 -9.55 12.29
CA SER A 20 29.62 -9.56 13.31
C SER A 20 29.22 -10.40 14.53
N LEU A 21 30.21 -10.92 15.26
CA LEU A 21 29.94 -11.67 16.49
C LEU A 21 29.24 -10.80 17.56
N GLN A 22 29.53 -9.50 17.57
CA GLN A 22 28.91 -8.55 18.51
C GLN A 22 27.41 -8.37 18.20
N ASP A 23 27.06 -8.18 16.93
CA ASP A 23 25.67 -8.02 16.51
C ASP A 23 24.87 -9.30 16.74
N ARG A 24 25.47 -10.48 16.48
CA ARG A 24 24.86 -11.78 16.80
C ARG A 24 24.54 -11.88 18.29
N ARG A 25 25.49 -11.53 19.16
CA ARG A 25 25.27 -11.53 20.62
C ARG A 25 24.16 -10.56 21.02
N TYR A 26 24.13 -9.37 20.43
CA TYR A 26 23.06 -8.40 20.66
C TYR A 26 21.68 -8.98 20.31
N ILE A 27 21.54 -9.56 19.11
CA ILE A 27 20.28 -10.17 18.66
C ILE A 27 19.87 -11.31 19.60
N PHE A 28 20.81 -12.17 20.00
CA PHE A 28 20.52 -13.27 20.92
C PHE A 28 20.12 -12.79 22.30
N ASN A 29 20.81 -11.81 22.87
CA ASN A 29 20.44 -11.22 24.15
C ASN A 29 19.05 -10.60 24.09
N HIS A 30 18.72 -9.95 22.98
CA HIS A 30 17.40 -9.38 22.76
C HIS A 30 16.31 -10.46 22.70
N LEU A 31 16.51 -11.52 21.89
CA LEU A 31 15.61 -12.67 21.85
C LEU A 31 15.47 -13.34 23.21
N TRP A 32 16.56 -13.48 23.96
CA TRP A 32 16.59 -14.11 25.28
C TRP A 32 15.91 -13.27 26.36
N SER A 33 16.07 -11.95 26.32
CA SER A 33 15.43 -11.03 27.29
C SER A 33 13.91 -11.12 27.25
N ARG A 34 13.32 -11.46 26.10
CA ARG A 34 11.89 -11.70 25.92
C ARG A 34 11.40 -13.03 26.50
N TRP A 35 12.34 -13.89 26.89
CA TRP A 35 12.11 -15.19 27.52
C TRP A 35 12.35 -15.11 29.04
N ALA A 36 12.53 -13.90 29.60
CA ALA A 36 12.60 -13.68 31.03
C ALA A 36 11.31 -14.16 31.71
N ASP A 37 11.46 -14.83 32.86
CA ASP A 37 10.35 -15.47 33.58
C ASP A 37 9.25 -14.47 34.02
N ASP A 38 9.58 -13.19 34.11
CA ASP A 38 8.70 -12.11 34.57
C ASP A 38 7.82 -11.50 33.46
N ILE A 39 8.01 -11.90 32.20
CA ILE A 39 7.19 -11.44 31.07
C ILE A 39 6.13 -12.52 30.78
N PRO A 40 4.83 -12.17 30.66
CA PRO A 40 3.77 -13.12 30.28
C PRO A 40 4.21 -13.88 29.02
N ARG A 41 4.51 -15.17 29.20
CA ARG A 41 5.23 -15.98 28.21
C ARG A 41 4.51 -15.97 26.87
N VAL A 42 5.05 -15.25 25.89
CA VAL A 42 4.83 -15.58 24.48
C VAL A 42 5.63 -16.87 24.24
N ARG A 43 4.96 -18.02 24.43
CA ARG A 43 5.62 -19.33 24.55
C ARG A 43 6.44 -19.72 23.31
N GLN A 44 6.21 -19.10 22.16
CA GLN A 44 6.88 -19.40 20.89
C GLN A 44 6.92 -18.16 19.98
N GLY A 45 7.99 -18.05 19.17
CA GLY A 45 8.09 -17.08 18.09
C GLY A 45 8.87 -15.79 18.40
N ILE A 46 8.95 -14.92 17.40
CA ILE A 46 9.53 -13.57 17.53
C ILE A 46 8.35 -12.58 17.54
N SER A 47 8.42 -11.54 18.37
CA SER A 47 7.34 -10.53 18.47
C SER A 47 7.00 -9.95 17.10
N THR A 48 5.71 -9.90 16.77
CA THR A 48 5.21 -9.10 15.65
C THR A 48 5.47 -7.63 15.97
N GLY A 49 5.99 -6.87 15.00
CA GLY A 49 6.28 -5.44 15.15
C GLY A 49 7.70 -5.05 15.58
N ASP A 50 8.60 -6.01 15.83
CA ASP A 50 10.02 -5.72 16.00
C ASP A 50 10.72 -5.60 14.64
N VAL A 51 11.55 -4.57 14.50
CA VAL A 51 12.33 -4.24 13.29
C VAL A 51 13.22 -5.41 12.84
N ILE A 52 13.63 -6.28 13.76
CA ILE A 52 14.53 -7.41 13.46
C ILE A 52 13.77 -8.70 13.13
N SER A 53 12.50 -8.84 13.54
CA SER A 53 11.73 -10.09 13.40
C SER A 53 11.64 -10.58 11.96
N GLN A 54 11.30 -9.69 11.03
CA GLN A 54 11.14 -10.06 9.63
C GLN A 54 12.47 -10.50 9.01
N LYS A 55 13.58 -9.83 9.37
CA LYS A 55 14.91 -10.22 8.89
C LYS A 55 15.32 -11.59 9.40
N LEU A 56 15.03 -11.90 10.66
CA LEU A 56 15.33 -13.22 11.23
C LEU A 56 14.47 -14.32 10.61
N PHE A 57 13.20 -14.03 10.34
CA PHE A 57 12.33 -14.96 9.62
C PHE A 57 12.88 -15.26 8.22
N LEU A 58 13.20 -14.24 7.43
CA LEU A 58 13.77 -14.41 6.09
C LEU A 58 15.10 -15.16 6.13
N ALA A 59 16.00 -14.85 7.07
CA ALA A 59 17.28 -15.55 7.20
C ALA A 59 17.11 -17.06 7.47
N CYS A 60 16.04 -17.47 8.16
CA CYS A 60 15.73 -18.89 8.37
C CYS A 60 15.08 -19.55 7.15
N VAL A 61 14.32 -18.80 6.36
CA VAL A 61 13.57 -19.32 5.21
C VAL A 61 14.41 -19.35 3.93
N ASP A 62 15.35 -18.41 3.75
CA ASP A 62 16.20 -18.33 2.56
C ASP A 62 16.85 -19.68 2.17
N PRO A 63 17.44 -20.47 3.09
CA PRO A 63 17.98 -21.79 2.75
C PRO A 63 16.95 -22.77 2.20
N ILE A 64 15.69 -22.69 2.66
CA ILE A 64 14.59 -23.53 2.17
C ILE A 64 14.19 -23.11 0.76
N LEU A 65 14.18 -21.80 0.46
CA LEU A 65 13.93 -21.30 -0.88
C LEU A 65 15.04 -21.69 -1.86
N PHE A 66 16.30 -21.67 -1.44
CA PHE A 66 17.41 -22.20 -2.24
C PHE A 66 17.26 -23.71 -2.49
N GLU A 67 16.93 -24.51 -1.47
CA GLU A 67 16.68 -25.95 -1.65
C GLU A 67 15.50 -26.22 -2.61
N LEU A 68 14.46 -25.36 -2.62
CA LEU A 68 13.34 -25.46 -3.56
C LEU A 68 13.78 -25.19 -5.00
N ASP A 69 14.56 -24.14 -5.22
CA ASP A 69 15.08 -23.79 -6.55
C ASP A 69 16.02 -24.87 -7.10
N GLU A 70 16.90 -25.43 -6.26
CA GLU A 70 17.77 -26.56 -6.61
C GLU A 70 16.97 -27.82 -7.02
N LYS A 71 15.78 -28.01 -6.45
CA LYS A 71 14.84 -29.08 -6.83
C LYS A 71 14.03 -28.76 -8.09
N GLY A 72 14.26 -27.61 -8.71
CA GLY A 72 13.60 -27.16 -9.93
C GLY A 72 12.21 -26.55 -9.72
N TYR A 73 11.83 -26.23 -8.48
CA TYR A 73 10.59 -25.50 -8.21
C TYR A 73 10.81 -24.01 -8.45
N ARG A 74 9.80 -23.36 -9.04
CA ARG A 74 9.73 -21.90 -9.10
C ARG A 74 8.76 -21.41 -8.04
N ALA A 75 9.23 -20.51 -7.20
CA ALA A 75 8.46 -20.00 -6.08
C ALA A 75 8.58 -18.49 -5.97
N VAL A 76 7.50 -17.86 -5.51
CA VAL A 76 7.46 -16.46 -5.11
C VAL A 76 6.99 -16.41 -3.67
N MET A 77 7.71 -15.68 -2.82
CA MET A 77 7.39 -15.53 -1.42
C MET A 77 7.32 -14.05 -1.05
N TYR A 78 6.29 -13.69 -0.29
CA TYR A 78 6.17 -12.37 0.31
C TYR A 78 5.80 -12.52 1.78
N ALA A 79 6.72 -12.15 2.67
CA ALA A 79 6.62 -12.53 4.08
C ALA A 79 6.36 -14.03 4.21
N ASP A 80 5.28 -14.47 4.86
CA ASP A 80 4.90 -15.87 5.04
C ASP A 80 4.04 -16.46 3.91
N ASP A 81 3.51 -15.64 3.01
CA ASP A 81 2.73 -16.11 1.86
C ASP A 81 3.69 -16.61 0.77
N LEU A 82 3.57 -17.90 0.43
CA LEU A 82 4.38 -18.60 -0.56
C LEU A 82 3.49 -19.16 -1.67
N THR A 83 3.80 -18.81 -2.92
CA THR A 83 3.21 -19.43 -4.11
C THR A 83 4.28 -20.23 -4.85
N VAL A 84 3.96 -21.47 -5.20
CA VAL A 84 4.89 -22.40 -5.88
C VAL A 84 4.23 -22.94 -7.14
N LEU A 85 4.98 -22.94 -8.24
CA LEU A 85 4.57 -23.64 -9.46
C LEU A 85 4.78 -25.14 -9.28
N HIS A 86 3.73 -25.92 -9.54
CA HIS A 86 3.77 -27.37 -9.47
C HIS A 86 3.21 -27.99 -10.76
N LYS A 87 3.50 -29.26 -11.00
CA LYS A 87 2.91 -29.99 -12.12
C LYS A 87 1.45 -30.32 -11.84
N ARG A 88 0.66 -30.42 -12.91
CA ARG A 88 -0.76 -30.79 -12.83
C ARG A 88 -0.91 -32.15 -12.15
N GLY A 89 -1.78 -32.24 -11.14
CA GLY A 89 -2.03 -33.47 -10.36
C GLY A 89 -1.03 -33.74 -9.23
N GLU A 90 0.01 -32.91 -9.06
CA GLU A 90 1.01 -33.05 -7.99
C GLU A 90 0.78 -32.08 -6.81
N TYR A 91 -0.42 -31.52 -6.68
CA TYR A 91 -0.74 -30.53 -5.63
C TYR A 91 -0.41 -31.05 -4.23
N HIS A 92 -1.03 -32.17 -3.83
CA HIS A 92 -0.83 -32.72 -2.49
C HIS A 92 0.62 -33.13 -2.22
N GLN A 93 1.30 -33.70 -3.22
CA GLN A 93 2.71 -34.08 -3.11
C GLN A 93 3.60 -32.85 -2.90
N THR A 94 3.32 -31.75 -3.60
CA THR A 94 4.04 -30.49 -3.46
C THR A 94 3.80 -29.88 -2.08
N VAL A 95 2.56 -29.87 -1.59
CA VAL A 95 2.23 -29.39 -0.24
C VAL A 95 2.94 -30.21 0.84
N GLU A 96 2.98 -31.54 0.71
CA GLU A 96 3.70 -32.40 1.66
C GLU A 96 5.22 -32.20 1.61
N LEU A 97 5.79 -32.07 0.42
CA LEU A 97 7.20 -31.75 0.24
C LEU A 97 7.55 -30.44 0.96
N LEU A 98 6.78 -29.39 0.70
CA LEU A 98 6.95 -28.09 1.35
C LEU A 98 6.80 -28.20 2.86
N ALA A 99 5.78 -28.91 3.35
CA ALA A 99 5.57 -29.09 4.78
C ALA A 99 6.77 -29.75 5.46
N ASN A 100 7.34 -30.79 4.84
CA ASN A 100 8.53 -31.46 5.33
C ASN A 100 9.77 -30.54 5.30
N MET A 101 9.93 -29.72 4.27
CA MET A 101 11.05 -28.78 4.16
C MET A 101 10.98 -27.68 5.21
N PHE A 102 9.82 -27.02 5.37
CA PHE A 102 9.62 -25.99 6.38
C PHE A 102 9.65 -26.54 7.82
N GLN A 103 9.26 -27.80 8.02
CA GLN A 103 9.38 -28.46 9.32
C GLN A 103 10.84 -28.58 9.78
N LYS A 104 11.81 -28.71 8.85
CA LYS A 104 13.25 -28.74 9.19
C LYS A 104 13.70 -27.49 9.96
N ILE A 105 13.11 -26.34 9.62
CA ILE A 105 13.39 -25.05 10.27
C ILE A 105 12.42 -24.72 11.41
N GLY A 106 11.56 -25.67 11.81
CA GLY A 106 10.60 -25.52 12.90
C GLY A 106 9.36 -24.70 12.53
N LEU A 107 9.08 -24.51 11.23
CA LEU A 107 7.86 -23.89 10.74
C LEU A 107 6.84 -24.95 10.33
N VAL A 108 5.56 -24.59 10.42
CA VAL A 108 4.44 -25.48 10.08
C VAL A 108 3.58 -24.79 9.02
N ILE A 109 3.29 -25.52 7.95
CA ILE A 109 2.37 -25.04 6.91
C ILE A 109 0.94 -25.15 7.41
N ASN A 110 0.18 -24.06 7.29
CA ASN A 110 -1.25 -24.07 7.54
C ASN A 110 -1.98 -24.67 6.34
N LYS A 111 -2.26 -25.98 6.40
CA LYS A 111 -2.91 -26.74 5.33
C LYS A 111 -4.31 -26.23 4.99
N ASP A 112 -5.02 -25.61 5.94
CA ASP A 112 -6.37 -25.11 5.72
C ASP A 112 -6.39 -23.86 4.82
N LYS A 113 -5.24 -23.17 4.70
CA LYS A 113 -5.04 -22.04 3.79
C LYS A 113 -4.36 -22.43 2.48
N CYS A 114 -3.98 -23.69 2.31
CA CYS A 114 -3.36 -24.14 1.07
C CYS A 114 -4.45 -24.31 0.01
N GLU A 115 -4.27 -23.63 -1.11
CA GLU A 115 -5.13 -23.70 -2.28
C GLU A 115 -4.28 -23.88 -3.53
N GLY A 116 -4.86 -24.46 -4.58
CA GLY A 116 -4.22 -24.61 -5.88
C GLY A 116 -5.15 -24.13 -6.99
N THR A 117 -4.58 -23.90 -8.17
CA THR A 117 -5.35 -23.55 -9.38
C THR A 117 -5.80 -24.79 -10.16
N ASP A 118 -5.30 -25.98 -9.80
CA ASP A 118 -5.62 -27.21 -10.50
C ASP A 118 -6.74 -28.00 -9.78
N PRO A 119 -7.52 -28.84 -10.50
CA PRO A 119 -8.64 -29.58 -9.90
C PRO A 119 -8.26 -30.51 -8.75
N SER A 120 -7.02 -31.03 -8.70
CA SER A 120 -6.57 -31.92 -7.62
C SER A 120 -6.44 -31.19 -6.27
N SER A 121 -6.41 -29.86 -6.28
CA SER A 121 -6.49 -29.06 -5.06
C SER A 121 -7.88 -29.00 -4.42
N GLY A 122 -8.91 -29.46 -5.13
CA GLY A 122 -10.31 -29.31 -4.74
C GLY A 122 -10.89 -27.92 -5.04
N ASN A 123 -10.09 -26.98 -5.52
CA ASN A 123 -10.55 -25.67 -5.97
C ASN A 123 -11.21 -25.76 -7.36
N THR A 124 -12.51 -25.49 -7.42
CA THR A 124 -13.29 -25.54 -8.66
C THR A 124 -13.23 -24.26 -9.49
N THR A 125 -12.77 -23.15 -8.91
CA THR A 125 -12.67 -21.86 -9.60
C THR A 125 -11.44 -21.80 -10.52
N GLY A 126 -10.40 -22.59 -10.21
CA GLY A 126 -9.12 -22.56 -10.90
C GLY A 126 -8.33 -21.28 -10.67
N VAL A 127 -8.65 -20.53 -9.61
CA VAL A 127 -8.07 -19.23 -9.26
C VAL A 127 -7.69 -19.23 -7.78
N ILE A 128 -6.54 -18.69 -7.45
CA ILE A 128 -6.07 -18.45 -6.06
C ILE A 128 -5.84 -16.95 -5.84
N GLU A 129 -5.86 -16.49 -4.59
CA GLU A 129 -5.49 -15.11 -4.24
C GLU A 129 -4.05 -15.05 -3.72
N PHE A 130 -3.22 -14.17 -4.29
CA PHE A 130 -1.87 -13.87 -3.80
C PHE A 130 -1.66 -12.36 -3.76
N LEU A 131 -1.34 -11.82 -2.58
CA LEU A 131 -1.15 -10.37 -2.36
C LEU A 131 -2.31 -9.49 -2.85
N GLY A 132 -3.55 -9.98 -2.71
CA GLY A 132 -4.73 -9.26 -3.18
C GLY A 132 -4.93 -9.32 -4.70
N GLN A 133 -4.35 -10.33 -5.37
CA GLN A 133 -4.55 -10.57 -6.80
C GLN A 133 -5.04 -11.98 -7.04
N ASN A 134 -6.03 -12.10 -7.90
CA ASN A 134 -6.49 -13.38 -8.40
C ASN A 134 -5.51 -13.90 -9.46
N ILE A 135 -4.98 -15.10 -9.27
CA ILE A 135 -4.06 -15.77 -10.18
C ILE A 135 -4.72 -17.07 -10.65
N GLY A 136 -4.89 -17.23 -11.96
CA GLY A 136 -5.46 -18.43 -12.56
C GLY A 136 -5.87 -18.22 -14.01
N ILE A 137 -6.35 -19.28 -14.67
CA ILE A 137 -6.74 -19.22 -16.09
C ILE A 137 -7.92 -18.27 -16.33
N ASN A 138 -8.79 -18.10 -15.33
CA ASN A 138 -9.99 -17.27 -15.39
C ASN A 138 -9.92 -16.08 -14.42
N SER A 139 -8.72 -15.59 -14.08
CA SER A 139 -8.60 -14.44 -13.17
C SER A 139 -9.15 -13.16 -13.81
N GLU A 140 -10.01 -12.47 -13.07
CA GLU A 140 -10.43 -11.11 -13.43
C GLU A 140 -9.27 -10.11 -13.23
N PRO A 141 -9.23 -9.00 -13.99
CA PRO A 141 -8.31 -7.90 -13.74
C PRO A 141 -8.44 -7.37 -12.31
N ILE A 142 -7.32 -6.95 -11.72
CA ILE A 142 -7.24 -6.43 -10.34
C ILE A 142 -8.16 -5.22 -10.16
N ALA A 143 -8.39 -4.47 -11.25
CA ALA A 143 -9.32 -3.36 -11.30
C ALA A 143 -10.69 -3.68 -10.70
N VAL A 144 -11.23 -4.90 -10.90
CA VAL A 144 -12.55 -5.28 -10.38
C VAL A 144 -12.58 -5.30 -8.85
N GLN A 145 -11.53 -5.81 -8.21
CA GLN A 145 -11.41 -5.81 -6.75
C GLN A 145 -11.17 -4.38 -6.24
N ILE A 146 -10.34 -3.60 -6.94
CA ILE A 146 -10.10 -2.20 -6.61
C ILE A 146 -11.41 -1.39 -6.67
N GLN A 147 -12.25 -1.57 -7.69
CA GLN A 147 -13.55 -0.91 -7.80
C GLN A 147 -14.42 -1.17 -6.56
N LYS A 148 -14.55 -2.45 -6.14
CA LYS A 148 -15.32 -2.83 -4.96
C LYS A 148 -14.77 -2.15 -3.69
N GLN A 149 -13.46 -2.21 -3.47
CA GLN A 149 -12.82 -1.58 -2.31
C GLN A 149 -12.96 -0.07 -2.33
N LEU A 150 -12.81 0.55 -3.50
CA LEU A 150 -12.89 1.99 -3.70
C LEU A 150 -14.30 2.49 -3.41
N GLN A 151 -15.33 1.77 -3.88
CA GLN A 151 -16.73 2.09 -3.58
C GLN A 151 -16.98 2.09 -2.06
N THR A 152 -16.46 1.10 -1.32
CA THR A 152 -16.56 1.07 0.13
C THR A 152 -15.85 2.25 0.79
N ARG A 153 -14.64 2.60 0.31
CA ARG A 153 -13.84 3.72 0.84
C ARG A 153 -14.49 5.08 0.58
N ILE A 154 -15.03 5.30 -0.62
CA ILE A 154 -15.75 6.52 -1.01
C ILE A 154 -17.01 6.67 -0.15
N LYS A 155 -17.83 5.62 -0.06
CA LYS A 155 -19.04 5.63 0.80
C LYS A 155 -18.69 5.89 2.26
N ALA A 156 -17.59 5.34 2.76
CA ALA A 156 -17.13 5.60 4.11
C ALA A 156 -16.76 7.08 4.28
N LEU A 157 -16.03 7.68 3.32
CA LEU A 157 -15.67 9.09 3.36
C LEU A 157 -16.90 10.00 3.40
N GLN A 158 -17.87 9.76 2.52
CA GLN A 158 -19.11 10.54 2.39
C GLN A 158 -20.01 10.41 3.64
N LYS A 159 -19.94 9.28 4.35
CA LYS A 159 -20.73 9.06 5.58
C LYS A 159 -20.26 9.90 6.76
N TYR A 160 -18.98 10.30 6.81
CA TYR A 160 -18.46 11.08 7.92
C TYR A 160 -18.79 12.56 7.73
N ASP A 161 -19.40 13.15 8.76
CA ASP A 161 -19.63 14.60 8.85
C ASP A 161 -18.31 15.31 9.20
N ILE A 162 -17.42 15.35 8.21
CA ILE A 162 -16.16 16.09 8.24
C ILE A 162 -16.17 17.17 7.16
N PRO A 163 -15.52 18.32 7.39
CA PRO A 163 -15.46 19.38 6.39
C PRO A 163 -14.93 18.89 5.04
N LYS A 164 -15.52 19.37 3.94
CA LYS A 164 -15.20 18.99 2.55
C LYS A 164 -13.71 19.07 2.22
N PHE A 165 -13.00 20.06 2.78
CA PHE A 165 -11.55 20.14 2.66
C PHE A 165 -10.81 18.89 3.19
N TYR A 166 -11.18 18.37 4.36
CA TYR A 166 -10.59 17.13 4.88
C TYR A 166 -11.02 15.91 4.05
N GLN A 167 -12.24 15.93 3.50
CA GLN A 167 -12.66 14.91 2.55
C GLN A 167 -11.74 14.90 1.33
N TYR A 168 -11.46 16.07 0.74
CA TYR A 168 -10.50 16.23 -0.36
C TYR A 168 -9.10 15.71 0.02
N LEU A 169 -8.58 16.07 1.19
CA LEU A 169 -7.25 15.61 1.62
C LEU A 169 -7.18 14.09 1.79
N ILE A 170 -8.19 13.48 2.41
CA ILE A 170 -8.29 12.01 2.55
C ILE A 170 -8.44 11.38 1.16
N PHE A 171 -9.26 11.97 0.30
CA PHE A 171 -9.48 11.51 -1.06
C PHE A 171 -8.16 11.47 -1.86
N LYS A 172 -7.42 12.59 -1.85
CA LYS A 172 -6.13 12.75 -2.52
C LYS A 172 -5.02 11.87 -1.95
N GLN A 173 -4.92 11.76 -0.62
CA GLN A 173 -3.77 11.09 0.02
C GLN A 173 -4.00 9.60 0.32
N CYS A 174 -5.26 9.16 0.41
CA CYS A 174 -5.59 7.79 0.80
C CYS A 174 -6.42 7.07 -0.26
N ILE A 175 -7.46 7.69 -0.82
CA ILE A 175 -8.39 7.02 -1.73
C ILE A 175 -7.75 6.80 -3.11
N ILE A 176 -7.32 7.87 -3.78
CA ILE A 176 -6.68 7.76 -5.11
C ILE A 176 -5.45 6.84 -5.08
N PRO A 177 -4.47 7.01 -4.16
CA PRO A 177 -3.28 6.15 -4.14
C PRO A 177 -3.59 4.68 -3.90
N SER A 178 -4.70 4.38 -3.21
CA SER A 178 -5.14 3.00 -2.98
C SER A 178 -5.67 2.28 -4.22
N ALA A 179 -5.83 2.98 -5.35
CA ALA A 179 -6.16 2.39 -6.65
C ALA A 179 -4.96 2.41 -7.63
N ASN A 180 -4.02 3.34 -7.42
CA ASN A 180 -2.87 3.54 -8.32
C ASN A 180 -1.87 2.37 -8.34
N TYR A 181 -1.88 1.49 -7.34
CA TYR A 181 -1.02 0.32 -7.36
C TYR A 181 -1.47 -0.72 -8.40
N GLY A 182 -2.76 -0.75 -8.75
CA GLY A 182 -3.38 -1.79 -9.56
C GLY A 182 -2.69 -2.04 -10.90
N PRO A 183 -2.53 -1.01 -11.76
CA PRO A 183 -1.90 -1.19 -13.07
C PRO A 183 -0.48 -1.76 -13.00
N PHE A 184 0.29 -1.41 -11.95
CA PHE A 184 1.64 -1.96 -11.74
C PHE A 184 1.64 -3.45 -11.39
N LEU A 185 0.52 -3.98 -10.92
CA LEU A 185 0.35 -5.35 -10.48
C LEU A 185 -0.33 -6.25 -11.52
N GLU A 186 -0.79 -5.73 -12.65
CA GLU A 186 -1.46 -6.48 -13.74
C GLU A 186 -0.48 -7.42 -14.51
N ALA A 187 0.29 -8.24 -13.80
CA ALA A 187 1.33 -9.08 -14.38
C ALA A 187 0.78 -10.36 -15.04
N SER A 188 -0.49 -10.71 -14.80
CA SER A 188 -1.12 -11.97 -15.21
C SER A 188 -2.06 -11.85 -16.42
N ILE A 189 -2.26 -10.65 -16.97
CA ILE A 189 -3.21 -10.42 -18.07
C ILE A 189 -2.54 -10.54 -19.44
N THR A 190 -3.23 -11.19 -20.39
CA THR A 190 -2.82 -11.26 -21.80
C THR A 190 -2.97 -9.90 -22.49
N GLU A 191 -2.36 -9.72 -23.67
CA GLU A 191 -2.57 -8.52 -24.50
C GLU A 191 -4.06 -8.27 -24.79
N THR A 192 -4.85 -9.33 -25.00
CA THR A 192 -6.30 -9.23 -25.21
C THR A 192 -7.06 -8.80 -23.95
N GLN A 193 -6.56 -9.15 -22.76
CA GLN A 193 -7.13 -8.73 -21.48
C GLN A 193 -6.68 -7.32 -21.07
N LEU A 194 -5.64 -6.77 -21.70
CA LEU A 194 -5.13 -5.43 -21.40
C LEU A 194 -6.14 -4.32 -21.75
N ALA A 195 -6.86 -4.46 -22.86
CA ALA A 195 -7.91 -3.53 -23.26
C ALA A 195 -9.09 -3.56 -22.27
N ASP A 196 -9.58 -4.75 -21.91
CA ASP A 196 -10.63 -4.90 -20.90
C ASP A 196 -10.17 -4.34 -19.54
N ALA A 197 -8.94 -4.63 -19.11
CA ALA A 197 -8.38 -4.06 -17.89
C ALA A 197 -8.38 -2.52 -17.94
N LYS A 198 -7.96 -1.91 -19.06
CA LYS A 198 -7.98 -0.46 -19.23
C LYS A 198 -9.39 0.11 -19.07
N ASP A 199 -10.40 -0.48 -19.70
CA ASP A 199 -11.80 -0.05 -19.55
C ASP A 199 -12.25 -0.08 -18.07
N LYS A 200 -11.82 -1.11 -17.31
CA LYS A 200 -12.10 -1.19 -15.87
C LYS A 200 -11.38 -0.10 -15.07
N TYR A 201 -10.16 0.28 -15.43
CA TYR A 201 -9.47 1.41 -14.78
C TYR A 201 -10.02 2.78 -15.20
N ASP A 202 -10.53 2.90 -16.42
CA ASP A 202 -11.22 4.11 -16.85
C ASP A 202 -12.57 4.27 -16.11
N TYR A 203 -13.26 3.17 -15.80
CA TYR A 203 -14.40 3.21 -14.88
C TYR A 203 -14.01 3.65 -13.46
N ILE A 204 -12.82 3.29 -12.97
CA ILE A 204 -12.31 3.82 -11.69
C ILE A 204 -12.15 5.34 -11.75
N ASN A 205 -11.70 5.93 -12.87
CA ASN A 205 -11.65 7.38 -13.01
C ASN A 205 -13.02 8.03 -12.88
N ILE A 206 -14.06 7.42 -13.46
CA ILE A 206 -15.45 7.89 -13.35
C ILE A 206 -15.87 7.91 -11.88
N MET A 207 -15.66 6.80 -11.15
CA MET A 207 -15.98 6.73 -9.72
C MET A 207 -15.24 7.79 -8.89
N LEU A 208 -13.98 8.07 -9.24
CA LEU A 208 -13.18 9.10 -8.57
C LEU A 208 -13.67 10.51 -8.90
N ALA A 209 -14.07 10.77 -10.14
CA ALA A 209 -14.64 12.05 -10.56
C ALA A 209 -15.99 12.30 -9.87
N GLU A 210 -16.91 11.32 -9.86
CA GLU A 210 -18.19 11.42 -9.14
C GLU A 210 -17.99 11.68 -7.63
N ALA A 211 -17.01 11.03 -7.01
CA ALA A 211 -16.68 11.32 -5.61
C ALA A 211 -16.11 12.74 -5.42
N MET A 212 -15.31 13.23 -6.37
CA MET A 212 -14.80 14.60 -6.35
C MET A 212 -15.92 15.63 -6.55
N GLU A 213 -16.92 15.30 -7.35
CA GLU A 213 -18.09 16.14 -7.63
C GLU A 213 -18.81 16.47 -6.32
N GLU A 214 -19.08 15.44 -5.51
CA GLU A 214 -19.69 15.59 -4.20
C GLU A 214 -18.78 16.31 -3.18
N ILE A 215 -17.47 16.08 -3.24
CA ILE A 215 -16.51 16.75 -2.35
C ILE A 215 -16.45 18.25 -2.65
N LEU A 216 -16.48 18.63 -3.93
CA LEU A 216 -16.38 20.02 -4.38
C LEU A 216 -17.75 20.71 -4.49
N GLU A 217 -18.85 19.98 -4.36
CA GLU A 217 -20.22 20.47 -4.59
C GLU A 217 -20.31 21.14 -5.98
N SER A 218 -19.75 20.46 -6.98
CA SER A 218 -19.58 20.97 -8.33
C SER A 218 -20.64 20.40 -9.27
N ASP A 219 -21.24 21.23 -10.12
CA ASP A 219 -22.17 20.79 -11.17
C ASP A 219 -21.47 20.47 -12.51
N LEU A 220 -20.14 20.41 -12.52
CA LEU A 220 -19.37 20.11 -13.73
C LEU A 220 -19.65 18.68 -14.23
N PRO A 221 -19.76 18.46 -15.55
CA PRO A 221 -19.79 17.12 -16.12
C PRO A 221 -18.58 16.28 -15.67
N THR A 222 -18.78 14.99 -15.43
CA THR A 222 -17.74 14.05 -14.96
C THR A 222 -16.44 14.11 -15.79
N LYS A 223 -16.57 14.28 -17.11
CA LYS A 223 -15.42 14.40 -18.01
C LYS A 223 -14.59 15.65 -17.74
N ASP A 224 -15.25 16.80 -17.58
CA ASP A 224 -14.59 18.07 -17.32
C ASP A 224 -13.95 18.08 -15.92
N LEU A 225 -14.63 17.45 -14.95
CA LEU A 225 -14.09 17.26 -13.61
C LEU A 225 -12.85 16.35 -13.60
N LEU A 226 -12.87 15.26 -14.39
CA LEU A 226 -11.70 14.42 -14.58
C LEU A 226 -10.54 15.21 -15.21
N ASP A 227 -10.80 16.05 -16.21
CA ASP A 227 -9.77 16.91 -16.79
C ASP A 227 -9.21 17.89 -15.74
N VAL A 228 -10.05 18.53 -14.92
CA VAL A 228 -9.61 19.37 -13.79
C VAL A 228 -8.75 18.59 -12.79
N MET A 229 -9.12 17.34 -12.48
CA MET A 229 -8.34 16.49 -11.59
C MET A 229 -6.93 16.23 -12.13
N LEU A 230 -6.80 16.02 -13.44
CA LEU A 230 -5.54 15.62 -14.10
C LEU A 230 -4.64 16.81 -14.45
N LEU A 231 -5.22 17.98 -14.75
CA LEU A 231 -4.49 19.17 -15.16
C LEU A 231 -3.48 19.63 -14.11
N SER A 232 -2.42 20.31 -14.58
CA SER A 232 -1.41 20.90 -13.70
C SER A 232 -2.05 21.92 -12.76
N LYS A 233 -1.48 22.11 -11.57
CA LYS A 233 -1.93 23.19 -10.67
C LYS A 233 -1.72 24.56 -11.28
N ASP A 234 -0.72 24.69 -12.16
CA ASP A 234 -0.44 25.92 -12.89
C ASP A 234 -1.54 26.25 -13.92
N ASP A 235 -2.20 25.22 -14.45
CA ASP A 235 -3.31 25.31 -15.41
C ASP A 235 -4.68 25.13 -14.73
N ARG A 236 -4.79 25.51 -13.45
CA ARG A 236 -6.02 25.45 -12.63
C ARG A 236 -6.51 24.04 -12.29
N GLY A 237 -5.73 23.01 -12.55
CA GLY A 237 -6.04 21.65 -12.15
C GLY A 237 -5.59 21.28 -10.73
N LEU A 238 -5.69 20.00 -10.42
CA LEU A 238 -5.36 19.41 -9.11
C LEU A 238 -4.10 18.54 -9.15
N ASP A 239 -3.55 18.28 -10.33
CA ASP A 239 -2.35 17.48 -10.59
C ASP A 239 -2.42 16.07 -9.97
N LEU A 240 -3.61 15.46 -10.02
CA LEU A 240 -3.88 14.13 -9.47
C LEU A 240 -3.46 13.04 -10.47
N ILE A 241 -2.92 11.95 -9.94
CA ILE A 241 -2.58 10.76 -10.71
C ILE A 241 -3.70 9.74 -10.49
N THR A 242 -4.50 9.47 -11.52
CA THR A 242 -5.58 8.46 -11.46
C THR A 242 -5.22 7.24 -12.30
N PRO A 243 -5.68 6.04 -11.94
CA PRO A 243 -5.15 4.81 -12.51
C PRO A 243 -5.55 4.59 -13.97
N GLY A 244 -6.75 5.00 -14.40
CA GLY A 244 -7.16 4.84 -15.81
C GLY A 244 -6.47 5.82 -16.75
N ALA A 245 -6.30 7.07 -16.30
CA ALA A 245 -5.71 8.14 -17.14
C ALA A 245 -4.21 7.91 -17.35
N TYR A 246 -3.54 7.34 -16.35
CA TYR A 246 -2.13 7.01 -16.38
C TYR A 246 -1.87 5.52 -16.66
N PHE A 247 -2.89 4.74 -17.05
CA PHE A 247 -2.79 3.28 -17.18
C PHE A 247 -1.61 2.86 -18.06
N ASP A 248 -1.55 3.38 -19.29
CA ASP A 248 -0.51 3.03 -20.26
C ASP A 248 0.88 3.36 -19.73
N LEU A 249 1.03 4.52 -19.08
CA LEU A 249 2.30 4.93 -18.49
C LEU A 249 2.69 4.01 -17.31
N MET A 250 1.73 3.61 -16.47
CA MET A 250 1.99 2.71 -15.35
C MET A 250 2.37 1.30 -15.82
N ILE A 251 1.70 0.79 -16.87
CA ILE A 251 2.00 -0.50 -17.50
C ILE A 251 3.39 -0.49 -18.15
N GLN A 252 3.72 0.54 -18.93
CA GLN A 252 5.07 0.68 -19.50
C GLN A 252 6.14 0.71 -18.41
N ASN A 253 5.89 1.44 -17.34
CA ASN A 253 6.82 1.55 -16.22
C ASN A 253 7.02 0.20 -15.50
N ARG A 254 5.95 -0.58 -15.36
CA ARG A 254 5.99 -1.96 -14.84
C ARG A 254 6.79 -2.87 -15.77
N ASP A 255 6.54 -2.84 -17.07
CA ASP A 255 7.22 -3.71 -18.03
C ASP A 255 8.72 -3.40 -18.09
N MET A 256 9.10 -2.13 -18.03
CA MET A 256 10.49 -1.72 -17.85
C MET A 256 11.11 -2.27 -16.56
N ALA A 257 10.37 -2.22 -15.45
CA ALA A 257 10.83 -2.75 -14.17
C ALA A 257 11.03 -4.28 -14.20
N PHE A 258 10.19 -5.01 -14.94
CA PHE A 258 10.36 -6.46 -15.13
C PHE A 258 11.55 -6.81 -16.04
N GLN A 259 11.84 -5.98 -17.05
CA GLN A 259 12.97 -6.21 -17.96
C GLN A 259 14.33 -5.96 -17.29
N ASP A 260 14.44 -4.95 -16.43
CA ASP A 260 15.66 -4.67 -15.68
C ASP A 260 15.36 -4.24 -14.23
N PRO A 261 15.28 -5.22 -13.30
CA PRO A 261 15.03 -4.95 -11.88
C PRO A 261 16.06 -4.04 -11.21
N THR A 262 17.26 -3.90 -11.78
CA THR A 262 18.33 -3.08 -11.20
C THR A 262 18.14 -1.57 -11.43
N LYS A 263 17.27 -1.20 -12.38
CA LYS A 263 16.97 0.19 -12.76
C LYS A 263 15.72 0.79 -12.11
N VAL A 264 15.00 -0.04 -11.35
CA VAL A 264 13.64 0.21 -10.81
C VAL A 264 13.51 1.47 -9.94
N ASN A 265 14.60 1.96 -9.34
CA ASN A 265 14.48 3.02 -8.33
C ASN A 265 14.68 4.44 -8.85
N LYS A 266 15.60 4.66 -9.79
CA LYS A 266 15.91 6.01 -10.30
C LYS A 266 15.40 6.21 -11.72
N GLU A 267 15.77 5.33 -12.64
CA GLU A 267 15.42 5.50 -14.06
C GLU A 267 13.92 5.35 -14.29
N THR A 268 13.28 4.37 -13.66
CA THR A 268 11.82 4.15 -13.65
C THR A 268 11.06 5.33 -13.04
N ARG A 269 11.61 5.93 -11.96
CA ARG A 269 11.04 7.14 -11.33
C ARG A 269 11.18 8.37 -12.23
N ASP A 270 12.35 8.57 -12.80
CA ASP A 270 12.66 9.70 -13.67
C ASP A 270 11.86 9.58 -14.98
N PHE A 271 11.70 8.36 -15.51
CA PHE A 271 10.84 8.04 -16.65
C PHE A 271 9.38 8.40 -16.34
N PHE A 272 8.81 7.89 -15.26
CA PHE A 272 7.43 8.22 -14.91
C PHE A 272 7.24 9.73 -14.69
N SER A 273 8.20 10.38 -14.02
CA SER A 273 8.15 11.82 -13.78
C SER A 273 8.21 12.62 -15.08
N LYS A 274 9.12 12.29 -16.00
CA LYS A 274 9.26 12.97 -17.29
C LYS A 274 8.01 12.80 -18.14
N ASN A 275 7.57 11.56 -18.35
CA ASN A 275 6.40 11.26 -19.18
C ASN A 275 5.10 11.81 -18.55
N ARG A 276 5.02 11.90 -17.22
CA ARG A 276 3.92 12.61 -16.55
C ARG A 276 3.90 14.09 -16.92
N HIS A 277 5.04 14.78 -16.89
CA HIS A 277 5.09 16.18 -17.31
C HIS A 277 4.69 16.34 -18.78
N GLU A 278 5.15 15.46 -19.66
CA GLU A 278 4.77 15.45 -21.08
C GLU A 278 3.27 15.21 -21.27
N PHE A 279 2.70 14.24 -20.55
CA PHE A 279 1.26 13.94 -20.54
C PHE A 279 0.45 15.16 -20.10
N ILE A 280 0.82 15.80 -18.99
CA ILE A 280 0.13 16.99 -18.49
C ILE A 280 0.25 18.15 -19.49
N ASN A 281 1.44 18.39 -20.05
CA ASN A 281 1.67 19.44 -21.04
C ASN A 281 0.91 19.21 -22.36
N SER A 282 0.58 17.96 -22.69
CA SER A 282 -0.23 17.64 -23.87
C SER A 282 -1.71 18.02 -23.73
N LYS A 283 -2.18 18.28 -22.50
CA LYS A 283 -3.59 18.54 -22.15
C LYS A 283 -3.96 20.04 -22.09
N GLN A 284 -3.18 20.93 -22.72
CA GLN A 284 -3.36 22.39 -22.61
C GLN A 284 -4.77 22.91 -22.94
N TYR A 285 -5.33 23.75 -22.06
CA TYR A 285 -6.47 24.63 -22.35
C TYR A 285 -6.00 25.96 -22.99
N PRO A 286 -6.88 26.68 -23.72
CA PRO A 286 -6.53 27.96 -24.34
C PRO A 286 -6.06 28.98 -23.29
N THR A 287 -4.87 29.52 -23.50
CA THR A 287 -4.11 30.44 -22.62
C THR A 287 -4.75 31.82 -22.41
N ASN A 288 -5.97 32.06 -22.89
CA ASN A 288 -6.55 33.40 -23.02
C ASN A 288 -7.47 33.84 -21.87
N VAL A 289 -7.63 33.04 -20.81
CA VAL A 289 -8.41 33.48 -19.63
C VAL A 289 -7.46 33.96 -18.54
N LYS A 290 -7.36 35.28 -18.35
CA LYS A 290 -6.73 35.88 -17.17
C LYS A 290 -7.66 35.71 -15.96
N SER A 291 -7.55 34.60 -15.24
CA SER A 291 -8.07 34.51 -13.85
C SER A 291 -6.92 34.10 -12.94
N GLU A 292 -6.72 34.86 -11.87
CA GLU A 292 -5.53 34.86 -10.99
C GLU A 292 -5.56 33.74 -9.94
N VAL A 293 -6.65 32.98 -9.83
CA VAL A 293 -6.87 32.02 -8.76
C VAL A 293 -6.84 30.59 -9.32
N LYS A 294 -5.73 29.90 -9.07
CA LYS A 294 -5.52 28.51 -9.47
C LYS A 294 -6.11 27.56 -8.42
N LEU A 295 -7.10 26.74 -8.78
CA LEU A 295 -7.85 25.86 -7.86
C LEU A 295 -6.93 24.95 -7.03
N GLY A 296 -6.00 24.25 -7.68
CA GLY A 296 -5.03 23.39 -7.00
C GLY A 296 -4.15 24.14 -6.00
N HIS A 297 -3.81 25.40 -6.28
CA HIS A 297 -3.11 26.24 -5.31
C HIS A 297 -3.99 26.67 -4.15
N CYS A 298 -5.29 26.88 -4.33
CA CYS A 298 -6.18 27.24 -3.21
C CYS A 298 -6.39 26.06 -2.26
N LEU A 299 -6.57 24.86 -2.82
CA LEU A 299 -6.73 23.64 -2.06
C LEU A 299 -5.41 23.18 -1.42
N ASP A 300 -4.25 23.41 -2.06
CA ASP A 300 -2.96 23.04 -1.46
C ASP A 300 -2.33 24.15 -0.59
N ASN A 301 -2.55 25.44 -0.88
CA ASN A 301 -2.09 26.58 -0.06
C ASN A 301 -3.00 26.90 1.12
N TYR A 302 -3.98 26.04 1.44
CA TYR A 302 -4.60 25.98 2.76
C TYR A 302 -3.60 25.61 3.89
N TYR A 303 -2.29 25.67 3.60
CA TYR A 303 -1.12 25.80 4.47
C TYR A 303 -1.21 26.88 5.58
N GLN A 304 -2.34 27.57 5.77
CA GLN A 304 -2.52 28.51 6.88
C GLN A 304 -3.82 28.33 7.67
N ILE A 305 -4.62 27.27 7.44
CA ILE A 305 -5.56 26.87 8.51
C ILE A 305 -4.78 26.01 9.49
N THR A 306 -4.51 26.63 10.63
CA THR A 306 -3.77 26.17 11.81
C THR A 306 -4.36 24.92 12.48
N ASN A 307 -4.70 23.87 11.73
CA ASN A 307 -5.02 22.58 12.34
C ASN A 307 -3.75 21.75 12.51
N LYS A 308 -2.98 22.12 13.55
CA LYS A 308 -1.77 21.40 13.98
C LYS A 308 -2.01 19.90 14.12
N GLY A 309 -3.25 19.46 14.39
CA GLY A 309 -3.59 18.05 14.61
C GLY A 309 -3.66 17.23 13.35
N PHE A 310 -4.28 17.72 12.29
CA PHE A 310 -4.29 17.02 11.01
C PHE A 310 -2.88 16.93 10.41
N GLN A 311 -2.13 18.05 10.42
CA GLN A 311 -0.74 18.07 9.96
C GLN A 311 0.13 17.11 10.77
N TYR A 312 -0.03 17.06 12.10
CA TYR A 312 0.68 16.12 12.95
C TYR A 312 0.36 14.65 12.63
N LEU A 313 -0.91 14.31 12.38
CA LEU A 313 -1.31 12.94 12.02
C LEU A 313 -0.78 12.50 10.65
N VAL A 314 -0.79 13.41 9.66
CA VAL A 314 -0.19 13.18 8.34
C VAL A 314 1.34 13.02 8.46
N ASP A 315 2.01 13.89 9.22
CA ASP A 315 3.45 13.82 9.46
C ASP A 315 3.86 12.53 10.19
N MET A 316 3.01 12.05 11.12
CA MET A 316 3.20 10.77 11.83
C MET A 316 2.99 9.57 10.91
N ARG A 317 1.95 9.57 10.07
CA ARG A 317 1.62 8.46 9.16
C ARG A 317 2.65 8.29 8.05
N PHE A 318 3.12 9.41 7.48
CA PHE A 318 4.08 9.42 6.37
C PHE A 318 5.52 9.66 6.81
N ASN A 319 5.80 9.39 8.09
CA ASN A 319 7.15 9.28 8.64
C ASN A 319 8.02 10.54 8.53
N LYS A 320 7.41 11.73 8.37
CA LYS A 320 8.13 13.01 8.23
C LYS A 320 8.62 13.55 9.58
N LYS A 321 8.00 13.17 10.70
CA LYS A 321 8.38 13.62 12.06
C LYS A 321 8.96 12.54 13.00
N GLN A 322 9.02 11.26 12.60
CA GLN A 322 9.47 10.19 13.51
C GLN A 322 10.94 10.26 13.94
N LYS A 323 11.77 11.14 13.36
CA LYS A 323 13.19 11.15 13.75
C LYS A 323 13.44 11.57 15.22
N TYR A 324 12.52 12.29 15.90
CA TYR A 324 12.78 12.77 17.27
C TYR A 324 11.52 13.04 18.12
N VAL A 325 10.58 12.10 18.24
CA VAL A 325 9.54 12.24 19.30
C VAL A 325 10.07 11.58 20.57
N SER A 326 10.73 12.37 21.42
CA SER A 326 11.12 11.93 22.77
C SER A 326 9.87 11.55 23.59
N LEU A 327 9.99 10.58 24.51
CA LEU A 327 8.90 10.20 25.42
C LEU A 327 8.45 11.34 26.35
N ASP A 328 9.18 12.45 26.39
CA ASP A 328 8.86 13.67 27.13
C ASP A 328 8.18 14.75 26.28
N THR A 329 8.01 14.52 24.97
CA THR A 329 7.39 15.51 24.08
C THR A 329 5.90 15.61 24.39
N LYS A 330 5.48 16.79 24.84
CA LYS A 330 4.06 17.11 25.07
C LYS A 330 3.35 17.26 23.73
N CYS A 331 2.11 16.82 23.65
CA CYS A 331 1.25 17.04 22.49
C CYS A 331 1.08 18.55 22.21
N ASP A 332 1.39 19.02 21.00
CA ASP A 332 1.27 20.43 20.61
C ASP A 332 -0.18 20.96 20.62
N LEU A 333 -1.18 20.07 20.72
CA LEU A 333 -2.61 20.42 20.75
C LEU A 333 -3.15 20.54 22.18
N CYS A 334 -2.82 19.59 23.05
CA CYS A 334 -3.42 19.50 24.39
C CYS A 334 -2.41 19.65 25.54
N ASN A 335 -1.11 19.79 25.21
CA ASN A 335 0.00 19.96 26.15
C ASN A 335 0.14 18.82 27.19
N CYS A 336 -0.49 17.67 26.96
CA CYS A 336 -0.36 16.48 27.79
C CYS A 336 0.92 15.70 27.43
N LYS A 337 1.59 15.13 28.45
CA LYS A 337 2.59 14.07 28.23
C LYS A 337 1.83 12.79 27.86
N THR A 338 2.05 12.25 26.68
CA THR A 338 1.19 11.14 26.21
C THR A 338 1.93 10.16 25.32
N SER A 339 1.72 8.88 25.63
CA SER A 339 2.00 7.75 24.74
C SER A 339 1.13 7.82 23.49
N THR A 340 1.70 7.31 22.39
CA THR A 340 1.28 7.47 20.98
C THR A 340 -0.21 7.22 20.70
N THR A 341 -0.86 6.35 21.48
CA THR A 341 -2.24 5.89 21.25
C THR A 341 -3.31 6.89 21.71
N SER A 342 -3.04 7.72 22.72
CA SER A 342 -4.04 8.64 23.30
C SER A 342 -4.25 9.93 22.49
N LEU A 343 -3.30 10.26 21.61
CA LEU A 343 -3.28 11.44 20.73
C LEU A 343 -4.30 11.37 19.58
N ILE A 344 -4.58 10.17 19.08
CA ILE A 344 -5.43 9.95 17.89
C ILE A 344 -6.92 10.17 18.22
N VAL A 345 -7.35 9.80 19.41
CA VAL A 345 -8.78 9.78 19.79
C VAL A 345 -9.30 11.15 20.24
N LYS A 346 -8.48 11.96 20.92
CA LYS A 346 -8.92 13.27 21.45
C LYS A 346 -9.00 14.35 20.37
N SER A 347 -8.03 14.37 19.45
CA SER A 347 -7.94 15.36 18.37
C SER A 347 -9.15 15.34 17.43
N PHE A 348 -9.82 14.18 17.28
CA PHE A 348 -10.98 14.05 16.41
C PHE A 348 -12.25 14.75 16.93
N LYS A 349 -12.38 14.99 18.24
CA LYS A 349 -13.62 15.52 18.87
C LYS A 349 -13.72 17.04 18.92
N GLU A 350 -12.60 17.76 18.92
CA GLU A 350 -12.59 19.23 19.07
C GLU A 350 -12.58 19.98 17.72
N ILE A 351 -12.29 19.29 16.61
CA ILE A 351 -12.13 19.89 15.27
C ILE A 351 -13.48 20.20 14.59
N THR A 352 -14.59 19.64 15.10
CA THR A 352 -15.89 19.62 14.39
C THR A 352 -16.77 20.86 14.57
N SER A 353 -16.49 21.81 15.47
CA SER A 353 -17.57 22.69 15.95
C SER A 353 -17.57 24.19 15.61
N GLN A 354 -16.51 24.83 15.07
CA GLN A 354 -16.47 26.32 15.14
C GLN A 354 -16.14 27.19 13.92
N HIS A 355 -15.65 26.72 12.76
CA HIS A 355 -15.01 27.67 11.81
C HIS A 355 -15.50 27.72 10.35
N MET A 356 -16.64 27.12 10.00
CA MET A 356 -17.10 27.06 8.59
C MET A 356 -18.52 27.60 8.33
N ILE A 357 -19.13 28.34 9.26
CA ILE A 357 -20.40 29.04 8.99
C ILE A 357 -20.16 30.34 8.19
N THR A 358 -18.94 30.89 8.20
CA THR A 358 -18.68 32.25 7.68
C THR A 358 -18.15 32.31 6.24
N LEU A 359 -17.77 31.19 5.61
CA LEU A 359 -17.10 31.20 4.30
C LEU A 359 -17.96 30.71 3.12
N LEU A 360 -19.00 29.90 3.37
CA LEU A 360 -19.96 29.50 2.33
C LEU A 360 -20.84 30.68 1.86
N ASP A 361 -21.03 31.71 2.69
CA ASP A 361 -21.76 32.93 2.34
C ASP A 361 -20.99 33.88 1.39
N SER A 362 -19.72 33.60 1.08
CA SER A 362 -18.85 34.49 0.30
C SER A 362 -18.47 33.97 -1.08
N TRP A 363 -19.05 32.84 -1.52
CA TRP A 363 -18.77 32.26 -2.83
C TRP A 363 -19.68 32.88 -3.90
N PRO A 364 -19.16 33.59 -4.91
CA PRO A 364 -19.96 33.98 -6.05
C PRO A 364 -19.87 32.84 -7.08
N ILE A 365 -20.79 31.88 -7.00
CA ILE A 365 -21.13 31.03 -8.14
C ILE A 365 -22.57 31.37 -8.51
N LYS A 366 -22.74 31.93 -9.71
CA LYS A 366 -24.02 31.99 -10.41
C LYS A 366 -24.09 30.83 -11.38
#